data_AF-A0A1B6M2Z1-F1
#
_entry.id   AF-A0A1B6M2Z1-F1
#
_cell.length_a   1.000
_cell.length_b   1.000
_cell.length_c   1.000
_cell.angle_alpha   90.00
_cell.angle_beta   90.00
_cell.angle_gamma   90.00
#
_symmetry.space_group_name_H-M   'P 1'
#
loop_
_entity.id
_entity.type
_entity.pdbx_description
1 polymer ?
#
loop_
_entity_poly.entity_id
_entity_poly.type
_entity_poly.pdbx_seq_one_letter_code
_entity_poly.pdbx_strand_id
1 'polypeptide(L)'
;MKARIRGLSETMDHKTPKSQMEAANALSQLDHMCALDIDSKASFIRLSGIICTIGPASVEVPMIEKMIETGMNVARLNFSHGSHEYHKQTIDNINEAVKNYNRKIGMKTPLAIALDTKGPEIRTGILKAGANKEIELKKGMEIKVSNDYAEVDKGTAQLI
;
A
#
# COMPACT_ATOMS: atom_id res chain seq x y z
N MET A 1 58.61 26.53 12.82
CA MET A 1 57.44 26.42 13.71
C MET A 1 56.27 25.89 12.89
N LYS A 2 56.08 24.55 12.85
CA LYS A 2 54.98 23.89 12.11
C LYS A 2 53.91 23.51 13.12
N ALA A 3 52.77 24.19 13.11
CA ALA A 3 51.60 23.78 13.89
C ALA A 3 50.87 22.65 13.14
N ARG A 4 51.01 21.44 13.68
CA ARG A 4 50.31 20.22 13.27
C ARG A 4 48.94 20.26 13.96
N ILE A 5 47.87 20.56 13.22
CA ILE A 5 46.50 20.45 13.73
C ILE A 5 46.16 18.95 13.80
N ARG A 6 46.32 18.39 15.00
CA ARG A 6 45.90 17.03 15.36
C ARG A 6 44.38 17.03 15.54
N GLY A 7 43.71 16.11 14.83
CA GLY A 7 42.54 15.38 15.32
C GLY A 7 41.22 16.15 15.40
N LEU A 8 40.48 16.20 14.28
CA LEU A 8 39.02 16.09 14.32
C LEU A 8 38.68 14.61 14.55
N SER A 9 38.94 14.14 15.76
CA SER A 9 38.33 12.93 16.31
C SER A 9 37.26 13.39 17.28
N GLU A 10 36.27 14.12 16.77
CA GLU A 10 35.04 14.34 17.52
C GLU A 10 34.25 13.05 17.50
N THR A 11 34.19 12.43 18.67
CA THR A 11 33.38 11.28 19.01
C THR A 11 31.96 11.49 18.48
N MET A 12 31.58 10.81 17.39
CA MET A 12 30.17 10.73 17.00
C MET A 12 29.43 10.08 18.16
N ASP A 13 28.51 10.82 18.78
CA ASP A 13 27.63 10.33 19.83
C ASP A 13 26.92 9.06 19.31
N HIS A 14 27.09 7.93 19.99
CA HIS A 14 26.51 6.63 19.62
C HIS A 14 24.97 6.63 19.55
N LYS A 15 24.33 7.75 19.90
CA LYS A 15 22.87 7.94 19.88
C LYS A 15 22.30 8.39 18.54
N THR A 16 23.08 9.01 17.66
CA THR A 16 22.55 9.53 16.38
C THR A 16 22.63 8.46 15.29
N PRO A 17 21.52 8.11 14.59
CA PRO A 17 21.55 7.14 13.51
C PRO A 17 22.44 7.64 12.37
N LYS A 18 23.44 6.83 11.98
CA LYS A 18 24.37 7.17 10.90
C LYS A 18 23.66 7.43 9.57
N SER A 19 22.46 6.88 9.35
CA SER A 19 21.59 7.19 8.21
C SER A 19 22.31 7.16 6.85
N GLN A 20 23.23 6.22 6.66
CA GLN A 20 24.02 6.05 5.44
C GLN A 20 24.91 7.27 5.10
N MET A 21 25.38 8.03 6.09
CA MET A 21 26.15 9.26 5.87
C MET A 21 27.45 9.04 5.06
N GLU A 22 28.11 7.89 5.22
CA GLU A 22 29.29 7.56 4.42
C GLU A 22 28.94 7.38 2.94
N ALA A 23 27.94 6.55 2.64
CA ALA A 23 27.40 6.39 1.29
C ALA A 23 26.89 7.71 0.71
N ALA A 24 26.24 8.55 1.52
CA ALA A 24 25.71 9.85 1.09
C ALA A 24 26.81 10.83 0.66
N ASN A 25 28.02 10.70 1.19
CA ASN A 25 29.18 11.56 0.84
C ASN A 25 30.10 10.94 -0.22
N ALA A 26 29.71 9.81 -0.83
CA ALA A 26 30.50 9.15 -1.86
C ALA A 26 30.63 9.99 -3.13
N LEU A 27 31.78 9.88 -3.82
CA LEU A 27 32.12 10.70 -5.00
C LEU A 27 31.39 10.26 -6.27
N SER A 28 30.97 9.00 -6.34
CA SER A 28 30.28 8.42 -7.48
C SER A 28 29.09 7.58 -7.04
N GLN A 29 28.17 7.31 -7.98
CA GLN A 29 27.03 6.44 -7.73
C GLN A 29 27.45 4.99 -7.43
N LEU A 30 28.53 4.52 -8.05
CA LEU A 30 29.06 3.19 -7.78
C LEU A 30 29.60 3.11 -6.34
N ASP A 31 30.38 4.10 -5.92
CA ASP A 31 30.90 4.17 -4.55
C ASP A 31 29.77 4.30 -3.53
N HIS A 32 28.73 5.09 -3.83
CA HIS A 32 27.54 5.19 -3.00
C HIS A 32 26.91 3.82 -2.76
N MET A 33 26.67 3.04 -3.84
CA MET A 33 26.06 1.72 -3.73
C MET A 33 26.95 0.73 -2.97
N CYS A 34 28.27 0.79 -3.17
CA CYS A 34 29.23 -0.05 -2.46
C CYS A 34 29.36 0.30 -0.97
N ALA A 35 29.11 1.56 -0.60
CA ALA A 35 29.20 2.05 0.77
C ALA A 35 27.90 1.90 1.58
N LEU A 36 26.84 1.32 1.01
CA LEU A 36 25.60 1.03 1.76
C LEU A 36 25.85 -0.02 2.85
N ASP A 37 25.43 0.30 4.07
CA ASP A 37 25.71 -0.50 5.26
C ASP A 37 24.40 -0.91 5.97
N ILE A 38 24.19 -2.22 6.16
CA ILE A 38 23.02 -2.76 6.86
C ILE A 38 23.00 -2.43 8.36
N ASP A 39 24.17 -2.21 8.96
CA ASP A 39 24.30 -1.88 10.38
C ASP A 39 24.13 -0.38 10.65
N SER A 40 24.19 0.43 9.58
CA SER A 40 23.88 1.86 9.65
C SER A 40 22.36 2.07 9.82
N LYS A 41 21.95 2.25 11.08
CA LYS A 41 20.56 2.56 11.45
C LYS A 41 19.99 3.75 10.67
N ALA A 42 18.77 3.59 10.18
CA ALA A 42 18.00 4.64 9.53
C ALA A 42 17.42 5.66 10.54
N SER A 43 16.99 6.82 10.03
CA SER A 43 16.24 7.80 10.81
C SER A 43 14.91 7.21 11.31
N PHE A 44 14.48 7.66 12.49
CA PHE A 44 13.17 7.31 13.05
C PHE A 44 12.02 7.92 12.24
N ILE A 45 12.24 9.06 11.59
CA ILE A 45 11.19 9.76 10.83
C ILE A 45 11.03 9.10 9.46
N ARG A 46 9.83 8.61 9.16
CA ARG A 46 9.46 8.13 7.83
C ARG A 46 8.88 9.28 7.00
N LEU A 47 9.48 9.54 5.84
CA LEU A 47 9.02 10.58 4.92
C LEU A 47 7.93 10.07 3.96
N SER A 48 8.03 8.82 3.51
CA SER A 48 7.08 8.24 2.56
C SER A 48 5.76 7.86 3.23
N GLY A 49 4.65 8.28 2.64
CA GLY A 49 3.30 7.91 3.07
C GLY A 49 2.96 6.47 2.70
N ILE A 50 2.13 5.82 3.52
CA ILE A 50 1.59 4.48 3.27
C ILE A 50 0.11 4.58 2.94
N ILE A 51 -0.26 4.03 1.78
CA ILE A 51 -1.65 3.92 1.32
C ILE A 51 -2.09 2.47 1.49
N CYS A 52 -3.23 2.24 2.12
CA CYS A 52 -3.80 0.91 2.28
C CYS A 52 -5.19 0.85 1.66
N THR A 53 -5.43 -0.14 0.78
CA THR A 53 -6.78 -0.40 0.27
C THR A 53 -7.61 -1.08 1.36
N ILE A 54 -8.78 -0.53 1.67
CA ILE A 54 -9.68 -1.10 2.67
C ILE A 54 -10.62 -2.10 2.00
N GLY A 55 -10.78 -3.27 2.61
CA GLY A 55 -11.67 -4.33 2.14
C GLY A 55 -12.16 -5.21 3.27
N PRO A 56 -12.76 -6.38 2.98
CA PRO A 56 -13.38 -7.24 3.98
C PRO A 56 -12.46 -7.65 5.14
N ALA A 57 -11.16 -7.80 4.90
CA ALA A 57 -10.18 -8.17 5.93
C ALA A 57 -9.83 -7.01 6.90
N SER A 58 -10.19 -5.77 6.55
CA SER A 58 -9.69 -4.57 7.22
C SER A 58 -10.76 -3.50 7.49
N VAL A 59 -12.03 -3.79 7.23
CA VAL A 59 -13.14 -2.82 7.37
C VAL A 59 -13.56 -2.59 8.83
N GLU A 60 -13.25 -3.53 9.71
CA GLU A 60 -13.60 -3.44 11.13
C GLU A 60 -12.79 -2.37 11.85
N VAL A 61 -13.46 -1.57 12.69
CA VAL A 61 -12.88 -0.44 13.43
C VAL A 61 -11.59 -0.82 14.17
N PRO A 62 -11.51 -1.92 14.95
CA PRO A 62 -10.29 -2.29 15.67
C PRO A 62 -9.10 -2.60 14.74
N MET A 63 -9.37 -3.12 13.55
CA MET A 63 -8.32 -3.40 12.58
C MET A 63 -7.80 -2.10 11.96
N ILE A 64 -8.70 -1.16 11.64
CA ILE A 64 -8.32 0.16 11.12
C ILE A 64 -7.48 0.91 12.16
N GLU A 65 -7.85 0.88 13.44
CA GLU A 65 -7.03 1.45 14.53
C GLU A 65 -5.62 0.86 14.54
N LYS A 66 -5.50 -0.46 14.44
CA LYS A 66 -4.22 -1.15 14.35
C LYS A 66 -3.42 -0.74 13.12
N MET A 67 -4.09 -0.53 11.98
CA MET A 67 -3.43 -0.06 10.75
C MET A 67 -2.94 1.38 10.86
N ILE A 68 -3.68 2.27 11.53
CA ILE A 68 -3.22 3.63 11.84
C ILE A 68 -1.98 3.55 12.73
N GLU A 69 -2.02 2.71 13.77
CA GLU A 69 -0.90 2.51 14.71
C GLU A 69 0.36 1.95 14.02
N THR A 70 0.21 1.06 13.04
CA THR A 70 1.34 0.55 12.25
C THR A 70 1.80 1.48 11.13
N GLY A 71 1.09 2.60 10.92
CA GLY A 71 1.55 3.71 10.10
C GLY A 71 0.82 3.92 8.77
N MET A 72 -0.42 3.47 8.62
CA MET A 72 -1.29 3.85 7.50
C MET A 72 -1.53 5.37 7.49
N ASN A 73 -1.38 6.02 6.33
CA ASN A 73 -1.63 7.46 6.16
C ASN A 73 -2.85 7.77 5.28
N VAL A 74 -3.17 6.87 4.35
CA VAL A 74 -4.30 7.03 3.44
C VAL A 74 -5.08 5.72 3.35
N ALA A 75 -6.38 5.78 3.60
CA ALA A 75 -7.32 4.70 3.32
C ALA A 75 -7.83 4.84 1.87
N ARG A 76 -7.50 3.88 1.02
CA ARG A 76 -7.99 3.80 -0.37
C ARG A 76 -9.25 2.95 -0.43
N LEU A 77 -10.30 3.49 -1.03
CA LEU A 77 -11.55 2.80 -1.31
C LEU A 77 -11.63 2.50 -2.81
N ASN A 78 -11.61 1.22 -3.17
CA ASN A 78 -11.66 0.80 -4.56
C ASN A 78 -13.14 0.63 -5.01
N PHE A 79 -13.61 1.52 -5.90
CA PHE A 79 -14.99 1.53 -6.38
C PHE A 79 -15.24 0.57 -7.55
N SER A 80 -14.24 -0.21 -7.99
CA SER A 80 -14.49 -1.32 -8.92
C SER A 80 -15.38 -2.42 -8.31
N HIS A 81 -15.49 -2.45 -6.98
CA HIS A 81 -16.28 -3.39 -6.19
C HIS A 81 -17.06 -2.68 -5.08
N GLY A 82 -18.07 -3.37 -4.52
CA GLY A 82 -18.87 -2.86 -3.40
C GLY A 82 -19.97 -1.90 -3.83
N SER A 83 -20.99 -1.75 -2.99
CA SER A 83 -22.06 -0.77 -3.18
C SER A 83 -21.71 0.56 -2.52
N HIS A 84 -22.50 1.60 -2.78
CA HIS A 84 -22.34 2.89 -2.08
C HIS A 84 -22.53 2.75 -0.57
N GLU A 85 -23.46 1.89 -0.13
CA GLU A 85 -23.71 1.61 1.28
C GLU A 85 -22.50 0.97 1.95
N TYR A 86 -21.84 0.02 1.25
CA TYR A 86 -20.61 -0.59 1.74
C TYR A 86 -19.49 0.43 1.93
N HIS A 87 -19.28 1.31 0.94
CA HIS A 87 -18.25 2.35 1.03
C HIS A 87 -18.60 3.41 2.07
N LYS A 88 -19.88 3.76 2.24
CA LYS A 88 -20.34 4.64 3.31
C LYS A 88 -20.02 4.05 4.68
N GLN A 89 -20.39 2.78 4.92
CA GLN A 89 -20.08 2.11 6.18
C GLN A 89 -18.57 2.07 6.43
N THR A 90 -17.78 1.84 5.38
CA THR A 90 -16.31 1.85 5.47
C THR A 90 -15.79 3.23 5.89
N ILE A 91 -16.32 4.32 5.32
CA ILE A 91 -15.96 5.69 5.71
C ILE A 91 -16.35 5.98 7.16
N ASP A 92 -17.53 5.53 7.59
CA ASP A 92 -18.01 5.69 8.96
C ASP A 92 -17.07 4.97 9.95
N ASN A 93 -16.68 3.72 9.65
CA ASN A 93 -15.72 2.95 10.45
C ASN A 93 -14.34 3.61 10.50
N ILE A 94 -13.86 4.15 9.37
CA ILE A 94 -12.58 4.89 9.31
C ILE A 94 -12.64 6.12 10.23
N ASN A 95 -13.71 6.90 10.16
CA ASN A 95 -13.88 8.09 10.99
C ASN A 95 -13.96 7.74 12.48
N GLU A 96 -14.61 6.64 12.83
CA GLU A 96 -14.65 6.13 14.20
C GLU A 96 -13.26 5.72 14.68
N ALA A 97 -12.54 4.91 13.90
CA ALA A 97 -11.18 4.46 14.23
C ALA A 97 -10.21 5.63 14.45
N VAL A 98 -10.26 6.66 13.60
CA VAL A 98 -9.43 7.87 13.76
C VAL A 98 -9.78 8.61 15.05
N LYS A 99 -11.07 8.75 15.40
CA LYS A 99 -11.49 9.38 16.66
C LYS A 99 -11.01 8.60 17.87
N ASN A 100 -11.16 7.27 17.85
CA ASN A 100 -10.73 6.39 18.92
C ASN A 100 -9.22 6.43 19.11
N TYR A 101 -8.46 6.31 18.01
CA TYR A 101 -7.01 6.34 18.04
C TYR A 101 -6.49 7.69 18.57
N ASN A 102 -7.04 8.81 18.09
CA ASN A 102 -6.66 10.15 18.58
C ASN A 102 -6.93 10.32 20.08
N ARG A 103 -8.03 9.75 20.58
CA ARG A 103 -8.32 9.73 22.02
C ARG A 103 -7.32 8.86 22.79
N LYS A 104 -6.97 7.68 22.25
CA LYS A 104 -6.02 6.73 22.84
C LYS A 104 -4.62 7.35 23.01
N ILE A 105 -4.12 8.08 22.00
CA ILE A 105 -2.77 8.65 22.03
C ILE A 105 -2.70 10.11 22.50
N GLY A 106 -3.84 10.77 22.69
CA GLY A 106 -3.91 12.17 23.13
C GLY A 106 -3.41 13.19 22.10
N MET A 107 -3.31 12.80 20.82
CA MET A 107 -2.80 13.63 19.73
C MET A 107 -3.68 13.45 18.48
N LYS A 108 -3.76 14.49 17.64
CA LYS A 108 -4.43 14.40 16.33
C LYS A 108 -3.51 13.72 15.32
N THR A 109 -3.89 12.52 14.91
CA THR A 109 -3.32 11.80 13.76
C THR A 109 -4.29 11.93 12.59
N PRO A 110 -3.97 12.74 11.57
CA PRO A 110 -4.80 12.82 10.38
C PRO A 110 -4.65 11.55 9.54
N LEU A 111 -5.77 11.11 8.95
CA LEU A 111 -5.82 10.02 7.98
C LEU A 111 -6.63 10.50 6.78
N ALA A 112 -6.06 10.40 5.58
CA ALA A 112 -6.77 10.77 4.36
C ALA A 112 -7.63 9.60 3.86
N ILE A 113 -8.72 9.92 3.16
CA ILE A 113 -9.54 8.93 2.45
C ILE A 113 -9.41 9.23 0.96
N ALA A 114 -8.99 8.24 0.18
CA ALA A 114 -8.85 8.31 -1.26
C ALA A 114 -9.91 7.43 -1.93
N LEU A 115 -10.69 8.02 -2.84
CA LEU A 115 -11.58 7.28 -3.72
C LEU A 115 -10.82 6.89 -4.97
N ASP A 116 -10.79 5.60 -5.26
CA ASP A 116 -10.26 5.08 -6.52
C ASP A 116 -11.41 4.66 -7.45
N THR A 117 -11.45 5.29 -8.62
CA THR A 117 -12.53 5.13 -9.59
C THR A 117 -12.41 3.81 -10.34
N LYS A 118 -13.54 3.20 -10.71
CA LYS A 118 -13.59 1.99 -11.55
C LYS A 118 -12.86 2.15 -12.89
N GLY A 119 -12.98 3.32 -13.53
CA GLY A 119 -12.44 3.59 -14.86
C GLY A 119 -13.11 2.78 -15.98
N PRO A 120 -12.66 2.94 -17.25
CA PRO A 120 -13.18 2.23 -18.40
C PRO A 120 -12.61 0.80 -18.52
N GLU A 121 -12.90 -0.05 -17.53
CA GLU A 121 -12.43 -1.44 -17.51
C GLU A 121 -13.28 -2.37 -18.42
N ILE A 122 -12.61 -3.36 -19.04
CA ILE A 122 -13.27 -4.45 -19.77
C ILE A 122 -13.28 -5.67 -18.86
N ARG A 123 -14.47 -6.23 -18.61
CA ARG A 123 -14.66 -7.46 -17.83
C ARG A 123 -15.39 -8.50 -18.66
N THR A 124 -15.07 -9.77 -18.40
CA THR A 124 -15.82 -10.91 -18.94
C THR A 124 -17.14 -11.07 -18.19
N GLY A 125 -18.05 -11.84 -18.79
CA GLY A 125 -19.30 -12.25 -18.17
C GLY A 125 -19.15 -13.24 -17.01
N ILE A 126 -20.29 -13.69 -16.48
CA ILE A 126 -20.38 -14.72 -15.45
C ILE A 126 -20.30 -16.10 -16.09
N LEU A 127 -19.59 -17.01 -15.44
CA LEU A 127 -19.51 -18.40 -15.88
C LEU A 127 -20.83 -19.13 -15.64
N LYS A 128 -21.25 -19.94 -16.61
CA LYS A 128 -22.45 -20.79 -16.49
C LYS A 128 -22.39 -21.73 -15.28
N ALA A 129 -21.18 -22.11 -14.87
CA ALA A 129 -20.93 -22.98 -13.71
C ALA A 129 -21.18 -22.28 -12.35
N GLY A 130 -21.36 -20.95 -12.35
CA GLY A 130 -21.59 -20.11 -11.18
C GLY A 130 -20.47 -19.09 -10.96
N ALA A 131 -20.78 -18.00 -10.27
CA ALA A 131 -19.87 -16.85 -10.06
C ALA A 131 -18.58 -17.18 -9.28
N ASN A 132 -18.57 -18.27 -8.51
CA ASN A 132 -17.41 -18.71 -7.69
C ASN A 132 -16.75 -19.98 -8.23
N LYS A 133 -17.08 -20.40 -9.46
CA LYS A 133 -16.44 -21.55 -10.10
C LYS A 133 -15.47 -21.07 -11.15
N GLU A 134 -14.39 -21.83 -11.30
CA GLU A 134 -13.35 -21.57 -12.30
C GLU A 134 -13.49 -22.57 -13.45
N ILE A 135 -12.98 -22.18 -14.62
CA ILE A 135 -12.90 -23.05 -15.81
C ILE A 135 -11.44 -23.14 -16.22
N GLU A 136 -10.99 -24.37 -16.50
CA GLU A 136 -9.65 -24.62 -17.02
C GLU A 136 -9.61 -24.36 -18.53
N LEU A 137 -8.68 -23.50 -18.98
CA LEU A 137 -8.40 -23.25 -20.39
C LEU A 137 -7.06 -23.89 -20.75
N LYS A 138 -7.05 -24.75 -21.78
CA LYS A 138 -5.82 -25.43 -22.25
C LYS A 138 -5.24 -24.69 -23.44
N LYS A 139 -3.90 -24.68 -23.52
CA LYS A 139 -3.17 -24.09 -24.64
C LYS A 139 -3.62 -24.71 -25.96
N GLY A 140 -3.93 -23.87 -26.95
CA GLY A 140 -4.37 -24.30 -28.27
C GLY A 140 -5.89 -24.47 -28.41
N MET A 141 -6.67 -24.21 -27.35
CA MET A 141 -8.12 -24.16 -27.46
C MET A 141 -8.59 -22.85 -28.14
N GLU A 142 -9.58 -22.97 -29.00
CA GLU A 142 -10.29 -21.84 -29.57
C GLU A 142 -11.41 -21.37 -28.62
N ILE A 143 -11.53 -20.05 -28.49
CA ILE A 143 -12.54 -19.39 -27.64
C ILE A 143 -13.22 -18.32 -28.47
N LYS A 144 -14.56 -18.32 -28.49
CA LYS A 144 -15.36 -17.26 -29.08
C LYS A 144 -15.49 -16.12 -28.06
N VAL A 145 -15.10 -14.91 -28.45
CA VAL A 145 -15.42 -13.68 -27.70
C VAL A 145 -16.67 -13.08 -28.33
N SER A 146 -17.73 -12.96 -27.53
CA SER A 146 -19.03 -12.46 -28.01
C SER A 146 -19.31 -11.05 -27.50
N ASN A 147 -20.03 -10.27 -28.31
CA ASN A 147 -20.62 -8.99 -27.89
C ASN A 147 -22.14 -9.08 -27.68
N ASP A 148 -22.71 -10.30 -27.72
CA ASP A 148 -24.12 -10.54 -27.45
C ASP A 148 -24.41 -10.53 -25.95
N TYR A 149 -25.21 -9.55 -25.50
CA TYR A 149 -25.60 -9.43 -24.10
C TYR A 149 -26.43 -10.62 -23.58
N ALA A 150 -27.06 -11.40 -24.46
CA ALA A 150 -27.77 -12.62 -24.06
C ALA A 150 -26.83 -13.76 -23.61
N GLU A 151 -25.51 -13.62 -23.83
CA GLU A 151 -24.48 -14.60 -23.49
C GLU A 151 -23.68 -14.23 -22.23
N VAL A 152 -23.95 -13.07 -21.59
CA VAL A 152 -23.19 -12.54 -20.44
C VAL A 152 -23.10 -13.52 -19.26
N ASP A 153 -24.16 -14.27 -18.95
CA ASP A 153 -24.17 -15.23 -17.83
C ASP A 153 -23.93 -16.68 -18.27
N LYS A 154 -23.43 -16.88 -19.51
CA LYS A 154 -23.27 -18.18 -20.15
C LYS A 154 -21.80 -18.52 -20.45
N GLY A 155 -20.86 -17.89 -19.74
CA GLY A 155 -19.42 -18.11 -19.95
C GLY A 155 -19.02 -19.59 -19.79
N THR A 156 -18.23 -20.10 -20.73
CA THR A 156 -17.71 -21.48 -20.79
C THR A 156 -16.28 -21.50 -21.33
N ALA A 157 -15.65 -22.69 -21.42
CA ALA A 157 -14.31 -22.82 -21.99
C ALA A 157 -14.23 -22.44 -23.49
N GLN A 158 -15.36 -22.31 -24.18
CA GLN A 158 -15.46 -21.99 -25.60
C GLN A 158 -16.13 -20.63 -25.87
N LEU A 159 -16.66 -19.96 -24.85
CA LEU A 159 -17.45 -18.74 -24.97
C LEU A 159 -17.14 -17.80 -23.81
N ILE A 160 -16.69 -16.59 -24.14
CA ILE A 160 -16.44 -15.50 -23.20
C ILE A 160 -17.20 -14.25 -23.65
#